data_AF-A0A7Y4A289-F1
#
_entry.id   AF-A0A7Y4A289-F1
#
_cell.length_a   1.000
_cell.length_b   1.000
_cell.length_c   1.000
_cell.angle_alpha   90.00
_cell.angle_beta   90.00
_cell.angle_gamma   90.00
#
_symmetry.space_group_name_H-M   'P 1'
#
loop_
_entity.id
_entity.type
_entity.pdbx_description
1 polymer ?
#
loop_
_entity_poly.entity_id
_entity_poly.type
_entity_poly.pdbx_seq_one_letter_code
_entity_poly.pdbx_strand_id
1 'polypeptide(L)'
;MNYDALSLIPSCTISNEVANKVNFVAGMRFDNHAINLDFRQLKLNLGEGQDLIEISLVHMGIEAKGYLQVVEIERLLGLEIKHLDQEYIAYLITQNLAPHGVHYVGFIERKDSLDLPLRITTIFECERLSTIMYIDVASIQVDTDYLEFKPQALSGNLKLTVSWTPFETALTTQELSTLSTDDVVLVYPK
;
A
#
# COMPACT_ATOMS: atom_id res chain seq x y z
N MET A 1 -31.13 -26.55 6.64
CA MET A 1 -30.08 -25.65 7.17
C MET A 1 -29.71 -24.71 6.05
N ASN A 2 -30.06 -23.43 6.16
CA ASN A 2 -29.60 -22.42 5.21
C ASN A 2 -28.11 -22.19 5.50
N TYR A 3 -27.26 -22.54 4.54
CA TYR A 3 -25.89 -22.06 4.54
C TYR A 3 -25.96 -20.59 4.17
N ASP A 4 -25.64 -19.70 5.11
CA ASP A 4 -25.40 -18.30 4.78
C ASP A 4 -24.20 -18.27 3.85
N ALA A 5 -24.47 -18.08 2.55
CA ALA A 5 -23.45 -17.95 1.53
C ALA A 5 -22.69 -16.65 1.80
N LEU A 6 -21.51 -16.77 2.40
CA LEU A 6 -20.60 -15.67 2.66
C LEU A 6 -20.05 -15.19 1.31
N SER A 7 -20.66 -14.14 0.76
CA SER A 7 -20.17 -13.50 -0.47
C SER A 7 -19.04 -12.54 -0.10
N LEU A 8 -17.81 -12.90 -0.49
CA LEU A 8 -16.67 -12.01 -0.39
C LEU A 8 -16.72 -11.01 -1.54
N ILE A 9 -17.21 -9.82 -1.27
CA ILE A 9 -17.21 -8.73 -2.23
C ILE A 9 -15.84 -8.03 -2.14
N PRO A 10 -15.04 -8.00 -3.22
CA PRO A 10 -13.77 -7.32 -3.19
C PRO A 10 -13.97 -5.83 -2.93
N SER A 11 -13.20 -5.27 -1.99
CA SER A 11 -13.25 -3.84 -1.67
C SER A 11 -12.68 -2.95 -2.78
N CYS A 12 -11.86 -3.52 -3.67
CA CYS A 12 -11.32 -2.87 -4.85
C CYS A 12 -10.89 -3.89 -5.90
N THR A 13 -10.79 -3.43 -7.15
CA THR A 13 -10.14 -4.14 -8.24
C THR A 13 -8.92 -3.33 -8.69
N ILE A 14 -7.79 -4.00 -8.88
CA ILE A 14 -6.53 -3.38 -9.31
C ILE A 14 -6.07 -4.04 -10.60
N SER A 15 -5.34 -3.30 -11.43
CA SER A 15 -4.74 -3.87 -12.65
C SER A 15 -3.57 -4.79 -12.30
N ASN A 16 -3.21 -5.70 -13.22
CA ASN A 16 -2.04 -6.56 -13.06
C ASN A 16 -0.74 -5.75 -12.91
N GLU A 17 -0.64 -4.60 -13.59
CA GLU A 17 0.52 -3.72 -13.48
C GLU A 17 0.65 -3.15 -12.06
N VAL A 18 -0.44 -2.63 -11.50
CA VAL A 18 -0.47 -2.12 -10.12
C VAL A 18 -0.14 -3.25 -9.14
N ALA A 19 -0.74 -4.43 -9.32
CA ALA A 19 -0.46 -5.61 -8.49
C ALA A 19 1.03 -6.00 -8.51
N ASN A 20 1.67 -5.97 -9.69
CA ASN A 20 3.09 -6.23 -9.82
C ASN A 20 3.94 -5.20 -9.08
N LYS A 21 3.60 -3.91 -9.18
CA LYS A 21 4.30 -2.84 -8.42
C LYS A 21 4.15 -3.01 -6.92
N VAL A 22 2.95 -3.35 -6.43
CA VAL A 22 2.72 -3.67 -5.02
C VAL A 22 3.62 -4.82 -4.59
N ASN A 23 3.57 -5.94 -5.32
CA ASN A 23 4.34 -7.13 -4.97
C ASN A 23 5.85 -6.89 -5.01
N PHE A 24 6.31 -6.02 -5.91
CA PHE A 24 7.71 -5.64 -6.03
C PHE A 24 8.25 -4.92 -4.78
N VAL A 25 7.46 -4.03 -4.18
CA VAL A 25 7.87 -3.28 -2.98
C VAL A 25 7.38 -3.91 -1.67
N ALA A 26 6.50 -4.92 -1.74
CA ALA A 26 5.93 -5.57 -0.57
C ALA A 26 7.01 -6.26 0.27
N GLY A 27 7.08 -5.90 1.56
CA GLY A 27 8.10 -6.44 2.46
C GLY A 27 9.51 -5.88 2.23
N MET A 28 9.68 -4.92 1.33
CA MET A 28 10.95 -4.26 1.04
C MET A 28 11.08 -2.95 1.81
N ARG A 29 12.31 -2.52 2.03
CA ARG A 29 12.70 -1.17 2.45
C ARG A 29 13.57 -0.58 1.34
N PHE A 30 13.35 0.68 1.01
CA PHE A 30 14.27 1.44 0.17
C PHE A 30 15.21 2.26 1.07
N ASP A 31 16.50 2.25 0.78
CA ASP A 31 17.49 3.07 1.48
C ASP A 31 18.62 3.46 0.52
N ASN A 32 18.72 4.74 0.19
CA ASN A 32 19.85 5.29 -0.58
C ASN A 32 20.76 6.19 0.27
N HIS A 33 20.72 6.01 1.60
CA HIS A 33 21.37 6.82 2.63
C HIS A 33 20.88 8.26 2.79
N ALA A 34 20.12 8.81 1.84
CA ALA A 34 19.50 10.12 1.94
C ALA A 34 18.01 10.03 2.29
N ILE A 35 17.33 9.06 1.66
CA ILE A 35 15.91 8.77 1.81
C ILE A 35 15.78 7.30 2.20
N ASN A 36 14.99 7.08 3.24
CA ASN A 36 14.55 5.76 3.64
C ASN A 36 13.02 5.67 3.52
N LEU A 37 12.55 4.63 2.83
CA LEU A 37 11.14 4.27 2.76
C LEU A 37 10.91 2.85 3.25
N ASP A 38 10.18 2.76 4.34
CA ASP A 38 9.66 1.50 4.83
C ASP A 38 8.24 1.28 4.26
N PHE A 39 8.11 0.48 3.19
CA PHE A 39 6.82 0.14 2.59
C PHE A 39 5.93 -0.71 3.50
N ARG A 40 4.79 -0.19 3.94
CA ARG A 40 3.88 -0.86 4.89
C ARG A 40 2.63 -1.39 4.19
N GLN A 41 1.49 -0.73 4.43
CA GLN A 41 0.17 -1.25 4.11
C GLN A 41 -0.41 -0.55 2.89
N LEU A 42 -1.16 -1.29 2.08
CA LEU A 42 -2.05 -0.70 1.09
C LEU A 42 -3.22 0.02 1.75
N LYS A 43 -3.45 1.27 1.35
CA LYS A 43 -4.58 2.10 1.76
C LYS A 43 -5.40 2.47 0.53
N LEU A 44 -6.67 2.06 0.57
CA LEU A 44 -7.67 2.45 -0.42
C LEU A 44 -8.28 3.81 -0.06
N ASN A 45 -8.69 3.96 1.21
CA ASN A 45 -9.26 5.18 1.75
C ASN A 45 -8.52 5.57 3.03
N LEU A 46 -8.31 6.88 3.24
CA LEU A 46 -7.69 7.42 4.46
C LEU A 46 -8.65 7.43 5.67
N GLY A 47 -9.84 6.87 5.54
CA GLY A 47 -10.86 6.89 6.58
C GLY A 47 -11.46 8.28 6.69
N GLU A 48 -11.05 9.04 7.69
CA GLU A 48 -11.38 10.45 7.80
C GLU A 48 -10.46 11.24 6.88
N GLY A 49 -11.01 11.90 5.85
CA GLY A 49 -10.20 12.73 4.96
C GLY A 49 -9.29 13.67 5.73
N GLN A 50 -8.13 14.00 5.17
CA GLN A 50 -7.13 14.87 5.78
C GLN A 50 -6.61 15.86 4.75
N ASP A 51 -6.17 17.03 5.21
CA ASP A 51 -5.47 17.98 4.34
C ASP A 51 -4.07 17.43 4.08
N LEU A 52 -3.72 17.28 2.81
CA LEU A 52 -2.48 16.68 2.35
C LEU A 52 -1.71 17.63 1.44
N ILE A 53 -0.40 17.46 1.42
CA ILE A 53 0.49 18.06 0.43
C ILE A 53 0.91 16.96 -0.53
N GLU A 54 0.62 17.17 -1.81
CA GLU A 54 1.18 16.37 -2.89
C GLU A 54 2.62 16.79 -3.14
N ILE A 55 3.49 15.78 -3.20
CA ILE A 55 4.89 15.94 -3.52
C ILE A 55 5.31 14.99 -4.64
N SER A 56 6.34 15.40 -5.38
CA SER A 56 7.10 14.53 -6.25
C SER A 56 8.42 14.19 -5.56
N LEU A 57 8.66 12.90 -5.36
CA LEU A 57 9.91 12.37 -4.83
C LEU A 57 10.76 11.91 -6.01
N VAL A 58 11.88 12.60 -6.25
CA VAL A 58 12.83 12.30 -7.32
C VAL A 58 14.23 12.36 -6.74
N HIS A 59 14.83 11.21 -6.49
CA HIS A 59 16.20 11.08 -6.02
C HIS A 59 16.87 9.85 -6.62
N MET A 60 18.16 9.66 -6.36
CA MET A 60 18.91 8.50 -6.80
C MET A 60 18.18 7.20 -6.43
N GLY A 61 17.82 6.40 -7.43
CA GLY A 61 17.15 5.11 -7.26
C GLY A 61 15.65 5.17 -6.95
N ILE A 62 15.02 6.34 -6.92
CA ILE A 62 13.58 6.46 -6.68
C ILE A 62 12.91 7.64 -7.40
N GLU A 63 11.78 7.33 -8.04
CA GLU A 63 10.80 8.31 -8.52
C GLU A 63 9.39 7.88 -8.08
N ALA A 64 8.66 8.77 -7.41
CA ALA A 64 7.29 8.51 -6.99
C ALA A 64 6.52 9.80 -6.69
N LYS A 65 5.19 9.73 -6.80
CA LYS A 65 4.28 10.73 -6.24
C LYS A 65 3.87 10.32 -4.84
N GLY A 66 3.96 11.26 -3.91
CA GLY A 66 3.68 11.05 -2.50
C GLY A 66 2.72 12.10 -1.94
N TYR A 67 2.07 11.75 -0.84
CA TYR A 67 1.21 12.64 -0.09
C TYR A 67 1.65 12.66 1.37
N LEU A 68 1.88 13.86 1.89
CA LEU A 68 2.25 14.11 3.28
C LEU A 68 1.11 14.85 3.98
N GLN A 69 0.89 14.56 5.27
CA GLN A 69 -0.10 15.32 6.03
C GLN A 69 0.40 16.74 6.27
N VAL A 70 -0.50 17.71 6.15
CA VAL A 70 -0.18 19.13 6.37
C VAL A 70 0.46 19.37 7.74
N VAL A 71 -0.08 18.74 8.79
CA VAL A 71 0.43 18.87 10.18
C VAL A 71 1.91 18.48 10.30
N GLU A 72 2.37 17.53 9.48
CA GLU A 72 3.75 17.05 9.51
C GLU A 72 4.70 18.05 8.82
N ILE A 73 4.22 18.72 7.78
CA ILE A 73 4.94 19.81 7.12
C ILE A 73 4.97 21.06 8.01
N GLU A 74 3.87 21.38 8.68
CA GLU A 74 3.83 22.47 9.67
C GLU A 74 4.81 22.22 10.82
N ARG A 75 4.91 20.97 11.29
CA ARG A 75 5.90 20.57 12.29
C ARG A 75 7.33 20.74 11.79
N LEU A 76 7.61 20.38 10.54
CA LEU A 76 8.92 20.57 9.92
C LEU A 76 9.30 22.05 9.80
N LEU A 77 8.36 22.87 9.36
CA LEU A 77 8.57 24.30 9.11
C LEU A 77 8.49 25.15 10.39
N GLY A 78 7.85 24.62 11.45
CA GLY A 78 7.59 25.35 12.69
C GLY A 78 6.55 26.46 12.53
N LEU A 79 5.64 26.34 11.56
CA LEU A 79 4.63 27.36 11.24
C LEU A 79 3.38 26.74 10.64
N GLU A 80 2.22 27.34 10.92
CA GLU A 80 0.93 26.97 10.32
C GLU A 80 0.88 27.45 8.86
N ILE A 81 0.58 26.54 7.93
CA ILE A 81 0.64 26.83 6.48
C ILE A 81 -0.73 27.09 5.86
N LYS A 82 -1.82 26.78 6.56
CA LYS A 82 -3.19 26.83 6.03
C LYS A 82 -3.61 28.21 5.51
N HIS A 83 -3.01 29.28 6.03
CA HIS A 83 -3.33 30.67 5.70
C HIS A 83 -2.32 31.33 4.75
N LEU A 84 -1.35 30.57 4.25
CA LEU A 84 -0.31 31.07 3.37
C LEU A 84 -0.69 30.86 1.91
N ASP A 85 -0.22 31.76 1.06
CA ASP A 85 -0.36 31.61 -0.38
C ASP A 85 0.39 30.36 -0.86
N GLN A 86 -0.19 29.64 -1.83
CA GLN A 86 0.37 28.40 -2.35
C GLN A 86 1.81 28.56 -2.88
N GLU A 87 2.12 29.70 -3.49
CA GLU A 87 3.48 30.00 -3.97
C GLU A 87 4.48 30.09 -2.81
N TYR A 88 4.05 30.64 -1.68
CA TYR A 88 4.90 30.76 -0.49
C TYR A 88 5.10 29.39 0.18
N ILE A 89 4.06 28.56 0.24
CA ILE A 89 4.16 27.17 0.71
C ILE A 89 5.14 26.38 -0.17
N ALA A 90 4.98 26.48 -1.50
CA ALA A 90 5.86 25.84 -2.46
C ALA A 90 7.31 26.26 -2.26
N TYR A 91 7.54 27.57 -2.06
CA TYR A 91 8.87 28.11 -1.77
C TYR A 91 9.47 27.54 -0.49
N LEU A 92 8.73 27.55 0.63
CA LEU A 92 9.19 27.03 1.92
C LEU A 92 9.54 25.54 1.86
N ILE A 93 8.70 24.74 1.22
CA ILE A 93 8.94 23.32 1.02
C ILE A 93 10.16 23.11 0.14
N THR A 94 10.27 23.83 -0.97
CA THR A 94 11.41 23.73 -1.89
C THR A 94 12.72 24.05 -1.17
N GLN A 95 12.78 25.11 -0.36
CA GLN A 95 14.00 25.46 0.38
C GLN A 95 14.43 24.38 1.38
N ASN A 96 13.49 23.66 1.99
CA ASN A 96 13.80 22.67 3.03
C ASN A 96 13.99 21.25 2.49
N LEU A 97 13.32 20.89 1.39
CA LEU A 97 13.16 19.50 0.97
C LEU A 97 13.67 19.21 -0.45
N ALA A 98 13.75 20.21 -1.33
CA ALA A 98 14.25 19.98 -2.70
C ALA A 98 15.70 19.50 -2.79
N PRO A 99 16.64 19.89 -1.90
CA PRO A 99 17.99 19.32 -1.89
C PRO A 99 18.02 17.81 -1.66
N HIS A 100 16.94 17.26 -1.11
CA HIS A 100 16.78 15.84 -0.82
C HIS A 100 15.82 15.15 -1.82
N GLY A 101 15.52 15.79 -2.94
CA GLY A 101 14.69 15.22 -3.99
C GLY A 101 13.18 15.26 -3.73
N VAL A 102 12.72 16.03 -2.74
CA VAL A 102 11.28 16.18 -2.46
C VAL A 102 10.80 17.54 -2.95
N HIS A 103 9.87 17.52 -3.91
CA HIS A 103 9.38 18.71 -4.58
C HIS A 103 7.89 18.89 -4.32
N TYR A 104 7.48 20.11 -4.00
CA TYR A 104 6.07 20.46 -3.87
C TYR A 104 5.35 20.37 -5.22
N VAL A 105 4.15 19.78 -5.23
CA VAL A 105 3.27 19.72 -6.41
C VAL A 105 1.98 20.48 -6.16
N GLY A 106 1.32 20.24 -5.02
CA GLY A 106 0.02 20.84 -4.77
C GLY A 106 -0.52 20.58 -3.38
N PHE A 107 -1.63 21.26 -3.07
CA PHE A 107 -2.40 21.06 -1.85
C PHE A 107 -3.67 20.29 -2.17
N ILE A 108 -3.96 19.26 -1.38
CA ILE A 108 -5.16 18.43 -1.51
C ILE A 108 -6.00 18.65 -0.26
N GLU A 109 -7.19 19.21 -0.46
CA GLU A 109 -8.12 19.43 0.63
C GLU A 109 -8.69 18.11 1.15
N ARG A 110 -9.14 18.16 2.42
CA ARG A 110 -9.81 17.05 3.10
C ARG A 110 -10.83 16.29 2.24
N LYS A 111 -11.63 17.02 1.46
CA LYS A 111 -12.72 16.45 0.64
C LYS A 111 -12.17 15.61 -0.52
N ASP A 112 -11.12 16.10 -1.16
CA ASP A 112 -10.53 15.47 -2.34
C ASP A 112 -9.59 14.32 -1.96
N SER A 113 -9.12 14.28 -0.69
CA SER A 113 -8.26 13.20 -0.17
C SER A 113 -8.88 11.80 -0.22
N LEU A 114 -10.21 11.72 -0.30
CA LEU A 114 -10.98 10.47 -0.42
C LEU A 114 -10.91 9.87 -1.83
N ASP A 115 -10.76 10.70 -2.86
CA ASP A 115 -10.76 10.29 -4.27
C ASP A 115 -9.35 9.97 -4.82
N LEU A 116 -8.35 10.02 -3.95
CA LEU A 116 -6.97 9.71 -4.30
C LEU A 116 -6.80 8.23 -4.67
N PRO A 117 -5.84 7.92 -5.57
CA PRO A 117 -5.61 6.57 -6.08
C PRO A 117 -5.16 5.59 -4.98
N LEU A 118 -5.01 4.32 -5.35
CA LEU A 118 -4.46 3.30 -4.45
C LEU A 118 -3.08 3.74 -3.95
N ARG A 119 -2.91 3.72 -2.63
CA ARG A 119 -1.69 4.20 -1.98
C ARG A 119 -1.03 3.10 -1.15
N ILE A 120 0.30 3.17 -1.03
CA ILE A 120 1.05 2.44 0.01
C ILE A 120 1.43 3.43 1.08
N THR A 121 1.05 3.13 2.33
CA THR A 121 1.59 3.83 3.49
C THR A 121 3.05 3.46 3.65
N THR A 122 3.91 4.45 3.77
CA THR A 122 5.34 4.28 4.01
C THR A 122 5.75 5.08 5.23
N ILE A 123 6.70 4.54 6.01
CA ILE A 123 7.46 5.39 6.92
C ILE A 123 8.54 6.04 6.07
N PHE A 124 8.45 7.35 5.94
CA PHE A 124 9.35 8.17 5.17
C PHE A 124 10.30 8.89 6.12
N GLU A 125 11.59 8.68 5.88
CA GLU A 125 12.66 9.36 6.60
C GLU A 125 13.56 10.07 5.59
N CYS A 126 13.70 11.37 5.78
CA CYS A 126 14.52 12.25 4.97
C CYS A 126 15.01 13.40 5.88
N GLU A 127 16.28 13.36 6.25
CA GLU A 127 16.90 14.33 7.17
C GLU A 127 16.09 14.53 8.47
N ARG A 128 15.45 15.69 8.63
CA ARG A 128 14.66 16.10 9.81
C ARG A 128 13.20 15.65 9.73
N LEU A 129 12.77 15.13 8.58
CA LEU A 129 11.42 14.68 8.37
C LEU A 129 11.35 13.16 8.53
N SER A 130 10.73 12.70 9.62
CA SER A 130 10.36 11.31 9.83
C SER A 130 8.86 11.25 10.07
N THR A 131 8.13 10.69 9.12
CA THR A 131 6.66 10.71 9.13
C THR A 131 6.05 9.63 8.24
N ILE A 132 4.71 9.58 8.20
CA ILE A 132 3.98 8.73 7.28
C ILE A 132 3.79 9.45 5.95
N MET A 133 4.22 8.81 4.87
CA MET A 133 3.95 9.24 3.50
C MET A 133 3.07 8.22 2.79
N TYR A 134 2.05 8.70 2.09
CA TYR A 134 1.21 7.86 1.25
C TYR A 134 1.72 7.95 -0.19
N ILE A 135 2.22 6.85 -0.73
CA ILE A 135 2.78 6.83 -2.09
C ILE A 135 1.73 6.30 -3.06
N ASP A 136 1.50 7.01 -4.17
CA ASP A 136 0.69 6.50 -5.27
C ASP A 136 1.39 5.31 -5.93
N VAL A 137 0.78 4.13 -5.84
CA VAL A 137 1.34 2.87 -6.34
C VAL A 137 1.66 2.93 -7.83
N ALA A 138 0.80 3.59 -8.62
CA ALA A 138 1.00 3.65 -10.07
C ALA A 138 2.25 4.46 -10.43
N SER A 139 2.64 5.42 -9.60
CA SER A 139 3.79 6.28 -9.84
C SER A 139 5.15 5.67 -9.44
N ILE A 140 5.15 4.62 -8.62
CA ILE A 140 6.38 4.06 -8.05
C ILE A 140 7.31 3.54 -9.15
N GLN A 141 8.54 4.05 -9.13
CA GLN A 141 9.71 3.52 -9.82
C GLN A 141 10.86 3.49 -8.82
N VAL A 142 11.40 2.31 -8.57
CA VAL A 142 12.49 2.12 -7.61
C VAL A 142 13.52 1.19 -8.22
N ASP A 143 14.78 1.56 -8.07
CA ASP A 143 15.90 0.74 -8.48
C ASP A 143 16.17 -0.36 -7.44
N THR A 144 16.34 -1.59 -7.91
CA THR A 144 16.53 -2.78 -7.07
C THR A 144 17.79 -2.72 -6.23
N ASP A 145 18.80 -1.97 -6.69
CA ASP A 145 20.09 -1.88 -6.01
C ASP A 145 20.01 -1.18 -4.65
N TYR A 146 18.94 -0.41 -4.42
CA TYR A 146 18.66 0.29 -3.15
C TYR A 146 17.52 -0.35 -2.36
N LEU A 147 17.03 -1.52 -2.79
CA LEU A 147 15.97 -2.26 -2.12
C LEU A 147 16.54 -3.38 -1.27
N GLU A 148 16.16 -3.37 0.00
CA GLU A 148 16.53 -4.39 0.97
C GLU A 148 15.29 -5.11 1.50
N PHE A 149 15.40 -6.43 1.67
CA PHE A 149 14.36 -7.20 2.33
C PHE A 149 14.28 -6.79 3.80
N LYS A 150 13.06 -6.57 4.30
CA LYS A 150 12.89 -6.36 5.73
C LYS A 150 13.22 -7.64 6.48
N PRO A 151 13.99 -7.55 7.57
CA PRO A 151 14.17 -8.68 8.46
C PRO A 151 12.79 -9.10 8.99
N GLN A 152 12.32 -10.27 8.55
CA GLN A 152 11.05 -10.81 9.01
C GLN A 152 11.19 -11.27 10.46
N ALA A 153 10.35 -10.73 11.34
CA ALA A 153 10.19 -11.24 12.71
C ALA A 153 9.31 -12.51 12.78
N LEU A 154 8.91 -13.05 11.63
CA LEU A 154 8.11 -14.26 11.56
C LEU A 154 8.98 -15.48 11.87
N SER A 155 8.45 -16.37 12.70
CA SER A 155 9.11 -17.65 13.01
C SER A 155 9.37 -18.42 11.72
N GLY A 156 10.58 -18.95 11.54
CA GLY A 156 10.96 -19.76 10.38
C GLY A 156 10.12 -21.05 10.21
N ASN A 157 9.27 -21.37 11.18
CA ASN A 157 8.35 -22.51 11.15
C ASN A 157 6.93 -22.14 10.69
N LEU A 158 6.73 -20.96 10.08
CA LEU A 158 5.42 -20.56 9.59
C LEU A 158 4.98 -21.48 8.44
N LYS A 159 3.91 -22.25 8.65
CA LYS A 159 3.34 -23.14 7.64
C LYS A 159 2.12 -22.47 6.99
N LEU A 160 2.30 -21.91 5.81
CA LEU A 160 1.17 -21.51 4.96
C LEU A 160 0.56 -22.78 4.35
N THR A 161 -0.70 -23.08 4.67
CA THR A 161 -1.42 -24.20 4.04
C THR A 161 -2.56 -23.62 3.22
N VAL A 162 -2.51 -23.82 1.90
CA VAL A 162 -3.61 -23.47 1.00
C VAL A 162 -4.33 -24.76 0.64
N SER A 163 -5.62 -24.86 0.98
CA SER A 163 -6.49 -25.94 0.53
C SER A 163 -7.35 -25.43 -0.61
N TRP A 164 -7.14 -25.97 -1.82
CA TRP A 164 -7.99 -25.70 -2.97
C TRP A 164 -8.83 -26.94 -3.29
N THR A 165 -10.14 -26.77 -3.33
CA THR A 165 -11.10 -27.86 -3.56
C THR A 165 -11.98 -27.48 -4.75
N PRO A 166 -11.57 -27.79 -6.01
CA PRO A 166 -12.24 -27.30 -7.21
C PRO A 166 -13.58 -28.00 -7.50
N PHE A 167 -13.83 -29.14 -6.88
CA PHE A 167 -15.06 -29.91 -7.06
C PHE A 167 -15.64 -30.31 -5.71
N GLU A 168 -16.97 -30.35 -5.62
CA GLU A 168 -17.68 -30.89 -4.47
C GLU A 168 -18.83 -31.81 -4.90
N THR A 169 -19.24 -32.68 -3.98
CA THR A 169 -20.41 -33.53 -4.14
C THR A 169 -21.00 -33.80 -2.77
N ALA A 170 -22.32 -33.90 -2.69
CA ALA A 170 -23.02 -34.23 -1.44
C ALA A 170 -23.49 -35.68 -1.52
N LEU A 171 -23.09 -36.47 -0.53
CA LEU A 171 -23.52 -37.85 -0.37
C LEU A 171 -24.28 -37.99 0.93
N THR A 172 -25.32 -38.82 0.92
CA THR A 172 -26.01 -39.22 2.14
C THR A 172 -25.12 -40.13 2.98
N THR A 173 -25.42 -40.22 4.28
CA THR A 173 -24.69 -41.11 5.21
C THR A 173 -24.72 -42.56 4.78
N GLN A 174 -25.80 -42.99 4.11
CA GLN A 174 -25.95 -44.35 3.60
C GLN A 174 -25.08 -44.57 2.35
N GLU A 175 -25.05 -43.64 1.40
CA GLU A 175 -24.18 -43.70 0.23
C GLU A 175 -22.69 -43.72 0.62
N LEU A 176 -22.30 -42.91 1.61
CA LEU A 176 -20.95 -42.92 2.16
C LEU A 176 -20.56 -44.29 2.76
N SER A 177 -21.50 -44.95 3.44
CA SER A 177 -21.26 -46.24 4.09
C SER A 177 -21.15 -47.41 3.12
N THR A 178 -21.67 -47.24 1.90
CA THR A 178 -21.66 -48.28 0.86
C THR A 178 -20.55 -48.09 -0.18
N LEU A 179 -19.77 -47.01 -0.10
CA LEU A 179 -18.66 -46.77 -1.02
C LEU A 179 -17.53 -47.77 -0.83
N SER A 180 -17.09 -48.36 -1.93
CA SER A 180 -15.93 -49.24 -2.05
C SER A 180 -14.85 -48.62 -2.93
N THR A 181 -13.68 -49.26 -2.97
CA THR A 181 -12.55 -48.80 -3.79
C THR A 181 -12.80 -48.88 -5.30
N ASP A 182 -13.82 -49.62 -5.73
CA ASP A 182 -14.15 -49.83 -7.15
C ASP A 182 -15.27 -48.90 -7.65
N ASP A 183 -15.82 -48.07 -6.75
CA ASP A 183 -16.95 -47.18 -7.08
C ASP A 183 -16.48 -45.83 -7.64
N VAL A 184 -17.26 -45.30 -8.59
CA VAL A 184 -17.04 -43.98 -9.18
C VAL A 184 -17.96 -42.97 -8.52
N VAL A 185 -17.38 -41.93 -7.92
CA VAL A 185 -18.11 -40.80 -7.34
C VAL A 185 -18.10 -39.64 -8.32
N LEU A 186 -19.29 -39.21 -8.76
CA LEU A 186 -19.45 -38.00 -9.56
C LEU A 186 -19.29 -36.77 -8.67
N VAL A 187 -18.40 -35.88 -9.09
CA VAL A 187 -18.15 -34.59 -8.45
C VAL A 187 -18.55 -33.47 -9.39
N TYR A 188 -19.02 -32.37 -8.82
CA TYR A 188 -19.46 -31.20 -9.57
C TYR A 188 -18.51 -30.04 -9.32
N PRO A 189 -18.26 -29.17 -10.30
CA PRO A 189 -17.52 -27.92 -10.07
C PRO A 189 -18.22 -27.12 -8.96
N LYS A 190 -17.44 -26.51 -8.06
CA LYS A 190 -17.97 -25.49 -7.14
C LYS A 190 -18.45 -24.25 -7.90
#